data_AF-A0A9R1KSJ8-F1
#
_entry.id   AF-A0A9R1KSJ8-F1
#
_cell.length_a   1.000
_cell.length_b   1.000
_cell.length_c   1.000
_cell.angle_alpha   90.00
_cell.angle_beta   90.00
_cell.angle_gamma   90.00
#
_symmetry.space_group_name_H-M   'P 1'
#
loop_
_entity.id
_entity.type
_entity.pdbx_description
1 polymer ?
#
loop_
_entity_poly.entity_id
_entity_poly.type
_entity_poly.pdbx_seq_one_letter_code
_entity_poly.pdbx_strand_id
1 'polypeptide(L)'
;MPKPTSTRFTPPRFTHTHSPGTNKHQGLVLRAQLNKPNTHTNPYVLTSLLNLYAKCDLLDHARSVFDEMRCPNTVSWTALITAYMNAGRVREAVAVARDAFASGMRPDSFTAVRVLTACARVADLGTGEVVWRAAQEEGVAGSVFVATAAVDMYVKCGEMSRAREVFDKMPEKDAVAWGAMVGGYASNGHPQETLELFFAMQTQGVKPDCYTVVGSLSACTRLGALDMGRQAVRTMDWDEFLDNPVLGTALIDMYAKCGSTGEAVVFQQMRKRDIVVWNAMILGLGLTGHGKIGFALVGQMEKSGTKLNDNTFISILCNCTHTGLVKDGRRYFHNMTQLYNITPRIEHYGCMVDLLSRAGLLQEAHQLIDDMPMQANAVVWGALLGGCKIHRDAELAEHVLKQLILLEPRNSGNYVMLSNIYSNSNRWEDAAKLRSDMKVNGVEKVRAYSWVEFSGKVHEFRVGDKSHPHMDQIYQKLDELGMEMKTMGYKPTTDVVMFDVEDEEKEHTLVYHSEKLAIAFCLLTTQPGEVIRVTKNLRVCTDCHTVIKLISRITHREIIVRDNNRFHCFKDGCCSCNDYW
;
A
#
# COMPACT_ATOMS: atom_id res chain seq x y z
N MET A 1 -72.55 -26.52 -36.78
CA MET A 1 -71.51 -25.74 -36.07
C MET A 1 -70.58 -26.68 -35.32
N PRO A 2 -69.36 -26.94 -35.82
CA PRO A 2 -68.34 -27.67 -35.09
C PRO A 2 -67.32 -26.72 -34.43
N LYS A 3 -66.93 -27.05 -33.21
CA LYS A 3 -65.87 -26.41 -32.40
C LYS A 3 -64.50 -26.61 -33.04
N PRO A 4 -63.59 -25.63 -33.02
CA PRO A 4 -62.23 -25.80 -33.53
C PRO A 4 -61.31 -26.48 -32.50
N THR A 5 -60.46 -27.35 -33.02
CA THR A 5 -59.40 -28.14 -32.39
C THR A 5 -58.31 -27.29 -31.75
N SER A 6 -57.89 -27.61 -30.52
CA SER A 6 -56.72 -27.01 -29.87
C SER A 6 -55.42 -27.68 -30.32
N THR A 7 -54.57 -26.95 -31.04
CA THR A 7 -53.16 -27.33 -31.27
C THR A 7 -52.28 -26.67 -30.21
N ARG A 8 -51.58 -27.49 -29.41
CA ARG A 8 -50.55 -27.09 -28.45
C ARG A 8 -49.42 -26.34 -29.17
N PHE A 9 -49.15 -25.11 -28.75
CA PHE A 9 -47.91 -24.39 -29.10
C PHE A 9 -46.78 -24.91 -28.20
N THR A 10 -45.76 -25.53 -28.80
CA THR A 10 -44.46 -25.75 -28.18
C THR A 10 -43.53 -24.60 -28.62
N PRO A 11 -42.81 -23.92 -27.70
CA PRO A 11 -41.91 -22.85 -28.09
C PRO A 11 -40.68 -23.42 -28.81
N PRO A 12 -40.18 -22.78 -29.88
CA PRO A 12 -38.99 -23.26 -30.57
C PRO A 12 -37.75 -23.05 -29.69
N ARG A 13 -36.98 -24.13 -29.52
CA ARG A 13 -35.61 -24.08 -28.97
C ARG A 13 -34.72 -23.35 -29.97
N PHE A 14 -34.30 -22.13 -29.66
CA PHE A 14 -33.21 -21.46 -30.38
C PHE A 14 -31.88 -22.10 -29.97
N THR A 15 -31.26 -22.83 -30.88
CA THR A 15 -29.88 -23.28 -30.78
C THR A 15 -28.98 -22.23 -31.43
N HIS A 16 -27.98 -21.76 -30.68
CA HIS A 16 -26.97 -20.81 -31.12
C HIS A 16 -26.03 -21.45 -32.15
N THR A 17 -25.77 -20.75 -33.26
CA THR A 17 -24.47 -20.67 -33.97
C THR A 17 -24.63 -19.82 -35.25
N HIS A 18 -24.57 -18.49 -35.12
CA HIS A 18 -24.33 -17.60 -36.26
C HIS A 18 -22.98 -16.91 -36.09
N SER A 19 -22.15 -16.93 -37.14
CA SER A 19 -20.81 -16.34 -37.12
C SER A 19 -20.86 -14.81 -37.06
N PRO A 20 -19.86 -14.13 -36.46
CA PRO A 20 -19.82 -12.67 -36.32
C PRO A 20 -19.95 -11.92 -37.66
N GLY A 21 -19.44 -12.52 -38.76
CA GLY A 21 -19.50 -11.95 -40.10
C GLY A 21 -20.93 -11.84 -40.66
N THR A 22 -21.82 -12.79 -40.35
CA THR A 22 -23.20 -12.79 -40.84
C THR A 22 -24.04 -11.73 -40.15
N ASN A 23 -23.83 -11.52 -38.84
CA ASN A 23 -24.49 -10.47 -38.06
C ASN A 23 -24.08 -9.06 -38.51
N LYS A 24 -22.80 -8.87 -38.85
CA LYS A 24 -22.27 -7.62 -39.40
C LYS A 24 -22.94 -7.25 -40.73
N HIS A 25 -23.05 -8.21 -41.65
CA HIS A 25 -23.70 -8.00 -42.95
C HIS A 25 -25.21 -7.73 -42.80
N GLN A 26 -25.89 -8.46 -41.91
CA GLN A 26 -27.32 -8.25 -41.63
C GLN A 26 -27.60 -6.86 -41.03
N GLY A 27 -26.75 -6.38 -40.12
CA GLY A 27 -26.88 -5.05 -39.53
C GLY A 27 -26.72 -3.91 -40.56
N LEU A 28 -25.74 -4.04 -41.45
CA LEU A 28 -25.52 -3.06 -42.54
C LEU A 28 -26.67 -3.08 -43.56
N VAL A 29 -27.23 -4.25 -43.89
CA VAL A 29 -28.40 -4.39 -44.78
C VAL A 29 -29.66 -3.81 -44.13
N LEU A 30 -29.91 -4.09 -42.85
CA LEU A 30 -31.01 -3.50 -42.08
C LEU A 30 -30.90 -1.97 -42.05
N ARG A 31 -29.70 -1.43 -41.88
CA ARG A 31 -29.44 0.02 -41.93
C ARG A 31 -29.75 0.62 -43.30
N ALA A 32 -29.35 -0.03 -44.38
CA ALA A 32 -29.68 0.41 -45.75
C ALA A 32 -31.19 0.44 -46.02
N GLN A 33 -31.96 -0.46 -45.39
CA GLN A 33 -33.42 -0.50 -45.51
C GLN A 33 -34.14 0.59 -44.69
N LEU A 34 -33.56 1.01 -43.56
CA LEU A 34 -34.12 2.04 -42.67
C LEU A 34 -33.84 3.48 -43.11
N ASN A 35 -32.87 3.71 -44.02
CA ASN A 35 -32.53 5.02 -44.58
C ASN A 35 -33.45 5.47 -45.74
N LYS A 36 -34.59 4.81 -45.95
CA LYS A 36 -35.56 5.24 -46.98
C LYS A 36 -36.32 6.49 -46.51
N PRO A 37 -36.61 7.47 -47.39
CA PRO A 37 -37.03 8.83 -47.02
C PRO A 37 -38.43 8.98 -46.38
N ASN A 38 -39.06 7.93 -45.86
CA ASN A 38 -40.41 7.98 -45.27
C ASN A 38 -40.61 7.09 -44.02
N THR A 39 -39.55 6.59 -43.38
CA THR A 39 -39.69 5.80 -42.14
C THR A 39 -39.40 6.65 -40.91
N HIS A 40 -40.42 6.89 -40.07
CA HIS A 40 -40.21 7.32 -38.69
C HIS A 40 -39.52 6.20 -37.94
N THR A 41 -38.20 6.27 -37.78
CA THR A 41 -37.44 5.18 -37.18
C THR A 41 -37.65 5.17 -35.68
N ASN A 42 -38.32 4.12 -35.21
CA ASN A 42 -38.63 3.92 -33.80
C ASN A 42 -37.32 3.85 -32.96
N PRO A 43 -37.19 4.61 -31.85
CA PRO A 43 -36.02 4.56 -30.97
C PRO A 43 -35.64 3.15 -30.48
N TYR A 44 -36.60 2.24 -30.32
CA TYR A 44 -36.34 0.84 -29.95
C TYR A 44 -35.63 0.05 -31.07
N VAL A 45 -35.96 0.34 -32.33
CA VAL A 45 -35.31 -0.28 -33.50
C VAL A 45 -33.89 0.25 -33.65
N LEU A 46 -33.68 1.57 -33.49
CA LEU A 46 -32.35 2.17 -33.49
C LEU A 46 -31.50 1.66 -32.32
N THR A 47 -32.08 1.47 -31.13
CA THR A 47 -31.38 0.89 -29.97
C THR A 47 -30.98 -0.56 -30.20
N SER A 48 -31.84 -1.34 -30.86
CA SER A 48 -31.54 -2.72 -31.25
C SER A 48 -30.41 -2.78 -32.28
N LEU A 49 -30.41 -1.87 -33.25
CA LEU A 49 -29.35 -1.74 -34.25
C LEU A 49 -28.02 -1.28 -33.62
N LEU A 50 -28.06 -0.35 -32.67
CA LEU A 50 -26.91 0.06 -31.87
C LEU A 50 -26.30 -1.16 -31.14
N ASN A 51 -27.12 -1.95 -30.45
CA ASN A 51 -26.67 -3.16 -29.76
C ASN A 51 -26.05 -4.18 -30.73
N LEU A 52 -26.61 -4.32 -31.93
CA LEU A 52 -26.06 -5.19 -32.97
C LEU A 52 -24.67 -4.72 -33.43
N TYR A 53 -24.50 -3.41 -33.68
CA TYR A 53 -23.21 -2.84 -34.04
C TYR A 53 -22.18 -2.94 -32.92
N ALA A 54 -22.60 -2.69 -31.67
CA ALA A 54 -21.76 -2.86 -30.48
C ALA A 54 -21.25 -4.30 -30.33
N LYS A 55 -22.12 -5.30 -30.55
CA LYS A 55 -21.72 -6.72 -30.52
C LYS A 55 -20.78 -7.15 -31.65
N CYS A 56 -20.68 -6.34 -32.70
CA CYS A 56 -19.79 -6.59 -33.85
C CYS A 56 -18.52 -5.71 -33.81
N ASP A 57 -18.22 -5.07 -32.67
CA ASP A 57 -17.12 -4.12 -32.48
C ASP A 57 -17.11 -2.94 -33.48
N LEU A 58 -18.29 -2.57 -34.00
CA LEU A 58 -18.47 -1.44 -34.91
C LEU A 58 -18.93 -0.19 -34.15
N LEU A 59 -18.11 0.29 -33.22
CA LEU A 59 -18.48 1.40 -32.33
C LEU A 59 -18.81 2.71 -33.05
N ASP A 60 -18.10 3.04 -34.14
CA ASP A 60 -18.37 4.28 -34.87
C ASP A 60 -19.76 4.23 -35.55
N HIS A 61 -20.18 3.04 -36.00
CA HIS A 61 -21.51 2.83 -36.56
C HIS A 61 -22.58 2.85 -35.46
N ALA A 62 -22.29 2.27 -34.29
CA ALA A 62 -23.17 2.35 -33.12
C ALA A 62 -23.37 3.80 -32.66
N ARG A 63 -22.30 4.60 -32.66
CA ARG A 63 -22.34 6.03 -32.33
C ARG A 63 -23.12 6.84 -33.37
N SER A 64 -22.88 6.61 -34.67
CA SER A 64 -23.64 7.25 -35.74
C SER A 64 -25.15 6.97 -35.65
N VAL A 65 -25.54 5.72 -35.35
CA VAL A 65 -26.96 5.37 -35.14
C VAL A 65 -27.54 6.09 -33.92
N PHE A 66 -26.74 6.27 -32.87
CA PHE A 66 -27.15 6.98 -31.67
C PHE A 66 -27.34 8.48 -31.93
N ASP A 67 -26.41 9.13 -32.63
CA ASP A 67 -26.47 10.57 -32.93
C ASP A 67 -27.67 10.94 -33.82
N GLU A 68 -28.23 9.99 -34.56
CA GLU A 68 -29.46 10.16 -35.35
C GLU A 68 -30.76 10.04 -34.54
N MET A 69 -30.69 9.53 -33.30
CA MET A 69 -31.86 9.43 -32.43
C MET A 69 -32.28 10.83 -31.98
N ARG A 70 -33.46 11.29 -32.44
CA ARG A 70 -34.02 12.59 -32.02
C ARG A 70 -34.36 12.67 -30.54
N CYS A 71 -34.65 11.54 -29.90
CA CYS A 71 -34.96 11.44 -28.48
C CYS A 71 -34.39 10.13 -27.92
N PRO A 72 -33.09 10.11 -27.56
CA PRO A 72 -32.49 8.95 -26.92
C PRO A 72 -33.09 8.77 -25.52
N ASN A 73 -33.57 7.56 -25.23
CA ASN A 73 -34.07 7.18 -23.91
C ASN A 73 -32.97 6.51 -23.06
N THR A 74 -33.23 6.24 -21.77
CA THR A 74 -32.27 5.59 -20.87
C THR A 74 -31.69 4.32 -21.49
N VAL A 75 -32.52 3.45 -22.10
CA VAL A 75 -32.04 2.20 -22.73
C VAL A 75 -31.00 2.45 -23.83
N SER A 76 -31.20 3.46 -24.68
CA SER A 76 -30.26 3.80 -25.75
C SER A 76 -28.93 4.36 -25.22
N TRP A 77 -28.96 5.24 -24.22
CA TRP A 77 -27.78 5.76 -23.54
C TRP A 77 -27.01 4.63 -22.86
N THR A 78 -27.72 3.82 -22.10
CA THR A 78 -27.21 2.65 -21.40
C THR A 78 -26.53 1.70 -22.39
N ALA A 79 -27.16 1.42 -23.53
CA ALA A 79 -26.58 0.57 -24.58
C ALA A 79 -25.25 1.14 -25.11
N LEU A 80 -25.20 2.43 -25.44
CA LEU A 80 -23.99 3.10 -25.94
C LEU A 80 -22.85 3.07 -24.91
N ILE A 81 -23.14 3.38 -23.65
CA ILE A 81 -22.16 3.32 -22.56
C ILE A 81 -21.59 1.89 -22.43
N THR A 82 -22.41 0.85 -22.61
CA THR A 82 -21.92 -0.55 -22.46
C THR A 82 -21.09 -0.96 -23.66
N ALA A 83 -21.43 -0.48 -24.85
CA ALA A 83 -20.62 -0.69 -26.03
C ALA A 83 -19.19 -0.19 -25.81
N TYR A 84 -19.03 1.04 -25.33
CA TYR A 84 -17.70 1.61 -25.02
C TYR A 84 -17.00 0.88 -23.86
N MET A 85 -17.72 0.52 -22.80
CA MET A 85 -17.15 -0.23 -21.66
C MET A 85 -16.61 -1.61 -22.08
N ASN A 86 -17.36 -2.35 -22.88
CA ASN A 86 -16.97 -3.69 -23.35
C ASN A 86 -15.77 -3.65 -24.29
N ALA A 87 -15.63 -2.58 -25.06
CA ALA A 87 -14.47 -2.35 -25.93
C ALA A 87 -13.24 -1.78 -25.20
N GLY A 88 -13.30 -1.61 -23.86
CA GLY A 88 -12.19 -1.05 -23.08
C GLY A 88 -12.01 0.47 -23.22
N ARG A 89 -12.89 1.16 -23.95
CA ARG A 89 -12.89 2.62 -24.18
C ARG A 89 -13.59 3.36 -23.04
N VAL A 90 -13.06 3.21 -21.82
CA VAL A 90 -13.72 3.64 -20.58
C VAL A 90 -13.86 5.15 -20.48
N ARG A 91 -12.86 5.92 -20.95
CA ARG A 91 -12.92 7.40 -20.93
C ARG A 91 -14.04 7.92 -21.80
N GLU A 92 -14.24 7.35 -22.99
CA GLU A 92 -15.36 7.68 -23.86
C GLU A 92 -16.71 7.25 -23.25
N ALA A 93 -16.76 6.10 -22.56
CA ALA A 93 -17.96 5.70 -21.85
C ALA A 93 -18.38 6.72 -20.78
N VAL A 94 -17.42 7.27 -20.03
CA VAL A 94 -17.66 8.32 -19.03
C VAL A 94 -18.05 9.65 -19.69
N ALA A 95 -17.46 10.01 -20.83
CA ALA A 95 -17.88 11.20 -21.59
C ALA A 95 -19.33 11.08 -22.07
N VAL A 96 -19.71 9.94 -22.65
CA VAL A 96 -21.10 9.65 -23.05
C VAL A 96 -22.04 9.70 -21.83
N ALA A 97 -21.62 9.17 -20.68
CA ALA A 97 -22.41 9.25 -19.47
C ALA A 97 -22.62 10.71 -19.04
N ARG A 98 -21.57 11.54 -19.06
CA ARG A 98 -21.67 12.97 -18.73
C ARG A 98 -22.72 13.68 -19.59
N ASP A 99 -22.71 13.43 -20.90
CA ASP A 99 -23.69 13.98 -21.84
C ASP A 99 -25.11 13.48 -21.53
N ALA A 100 -25.25 12.19 -21.20
CA ALA A 100 -26.52 11.56 -20.86
C ALA A 100 -27.16 12.20 -19.62
N PHE A 101 -26.39 12.36 -18.54
CA PHE A 101 -26.87 12.97 -17.30
C PHE A 101 -27.09 14.47 -17.43
N ALA A 102 -26.28 15.18 -18.23
CA ALA A 102 -26.54 16.58 -18.56
C ALA A 102 -27.85 16.77 -19.36
N SER A 103 -28.25 15.76 -20.13
CA SER A 103 -29.52 15.73 -20.87
C SER A 103 -30.73 15.30 -20.02
N GLY A 104 -30.57 15.12 -18.70
CA GLY A 104 -31.64 14.74 -17.79
C GLY A 104 -31.98 13.26 -17.75
N MET A 105 -31.05 12.38 -18.17
CA MET A 105 -31.26 10.93 -18.07
C MET A 105 -31.45 10.49 -16.61
N ARG A 106 -32.51 9.73 -16.36
CA ARG A 106 -32.78 9.05 -15.10
C ARG A 106 -32.20 7.63 -15.13
N PRO A 107 -31.24 7.29 -14.24
CA PRO A 107 -30.60 5.99 -14.26
C PRO A 107 -31.47 4.92 -13.59
N ASP A 108 -31.54 3.74 -14.20
CA ASP A 108 -31.91 2.52 -13.48
C ASP A 108 -30.68 1.94 -12.73
N SER A 109 -30.89 0.91 -11.91
CA SER A 109 -29.81 0.27 -11.14
C SER A 109 -28.66 -0.22 -12.03
N PHE A 110 -28.96 -0.77 -13.21
CA PHE A 110 -27.96 -1.29 -14.14
C PHE A 110 -27.09 -0.17 -14.72
N THR A 111 -27.71 0.93 -15.11
CA THR A 111 -27.06 2.12 -15.66
C THR A 111 -26.19 2.78 -14.60
N ALA A 112 -26.73 2.95 -13.39
CA ALA A 112 -25.99 3.53 -12.27
C ALA A 112 -24.72 2.72 -11.95
N VAL A 113 -24.85 1.40 -11.75
CA VAL A 113 -23.69 0.51 -11.49
C VAL A 113 -22.64 0.67 -12.58
N ARG A 114 -23.05 0.58 -13.85
CA ARG A 114 -22.08 0.57 -14.94
C ARG A 114 -21.34 1.88 -15.14
N VAL A 115 -22.03 3.01 -14.96
CA VAL A 115 -21.40 4.33 -15.03
C VAL A 115 -20.50 4.56 -13.82
N LEU A 116 -20.96 4.22 -12.61
CA LEU A 116 -20.13 4.33 -11.39
C LEU A 116 -18.85 3.50 -11.52
N THR A 117 -18.93 2.26 -12.01
CA THR A 117 -17.75 1.42 -12.30
C THR A 117 -16.84 2.06 -13.36
N ALA A 118 -17.41 2.71 -14.38
CA ALA A 118 -16.63 3.42 -15.39
C ALA A 118 -15.87 4.61 -14.77
N CYS A 119 -16.55 5.42 -13.97
CA CYS A 119 -15.95 6.53 -13.22
C CYS A 119 -14.85 6.05 -12.27
N ALA A 120 -15.08 4.95 -11.56
CA ALA A 120 -14.11 4.34 -10.65
C ALA A 120 -12.81 3.93 -11.38
N ARG A 121 -12.92 3.39 -12.60
CA ARG A 121 -11.77 2.97 -13.42
C ARG A 121 -10.92 4.12 -13.94
N VAL A 122 -11.49 5.32 -14.09
CA VAL A 122 -10.78 6.52 -14.58
C VAL A 122 -10.57 7.59 -13.51
N ALA A 123 -10.99 7.32 -12.27
CA ALA A 123 -11.02 8.26 -11.16
C ALA A 123 -11.73 9.59 -11.48
N ASP A 124 -12.87 9.54 -12.20
CA ASP A 124 -13.71 10.72 -12.47
C ASP A 124 -14.75 10.91 -11.37
N LEU A 125 -14.34 11.61 -10.29
CA LEU A 125 -15.18 11.93 -9.15
C LEU A 125 -16.40 12.78 -9.57
N GLY A 126 -16.20 13.79 -10.43
CA GLY A 126 -17.24 14.73 -10.80
C GLY A 126 -18.44 14.06 -11.48
N THR A 127 -18.18 13.20 -12.46
CA THR A 127 -19.25 12.43 -13.11
C THR A 127 -19.85 11.39 -12.15
N GLY A 128 -19.01 10.72 -11.34
CA GLY A 128 -19.47 9.75 -10.34
C GLY A 128 -20.46 10.33 -9.32
N GLU A 129 -20.23 11.56 -8.86
CA GLU A 129 -21.12 12.25 -7.92
C GLU A 129 -22.48 12.61 -8.52
N VAL A 130 -22.50 13.08 -9.76
CA VAL A 130 -23.74 13.39 -10.48
C VAL A 130 -24.60 12.13 -10.60
N VAL A 131 -23.97 11.01 -10.96
CA VAL A 131 -24.65 9.71 -11.10
C VAL A 131 -25.15 9.20 -9.75
N TRP A 132 -24.34 9.32 -8.69
CA TRP A 132 -24.75 8.90 -7.35
C TRP A 132 -25.93 9.71 -6.82
N ARG A 133 -25.93 11.04 -7.01
CA ARG A 133 -27.06 11.90 -6.64
C ARG A 133 -28.32 11.52 -7.41
N ALA A 134 -28.22 11.34 -8.73
CA ALA A 134 -29.35 10.90 -9.54
C ALA A 134 -29.88 9.52 -9.11
N ALA A 135 -28.99 8.59 -8.73
CA ALA A 135 -29.38 7.28 -8.20
C ALA A 135 -30.14 7.38 -6.87
N GLN A 136 -29.81 8.36 -6.03
CA GLN A 136 -30.54 8.63 -4.77
C GLN A 136 -31.92 9.21 -5.06
N GLU A 137 -32.03 10.18 -5.97
CA GLU A 137 -33.28 10.82 -6.37
C GLU A 137 -34.27 9.83 -7.00
N GLU A 138 -33.80 8.88 -7.82
CA GLU A 138 -34.63 7.82 -8.40
C GLU A 138 -34.91 6.66 -7.43
N GLY A 139 -34.37 6.69 -6.21
CA GLY A 139 -34.56 5.63 -5.21
C GLY A 139 -33.82 4.32 -5.50
N VAL A 140 -32.99 4.26 -6.55
CA VAL A 140 -32.23 3.05 -6.92
C VAL A 140 -30.96 2.85 -6.08
N ALA A 141 -30.50 3.90 -5.37
CA ALA A 141 -29.34 3.86 -4.48
C ALA A 141 -29.50 2.91 -3.28
N GLY A 142 -30.73 2.50 -2.94
CA GLY A 142 -30.98 1.50 -1.89
C GLY A 142 -30.56 0.07 -2.27
N SER A 143 -30.30 -0.19 -3.56
CA SER A 143 -29.79 -1.48 -4.02
C SER A 143 -28.34 -1.69 -3.57
N VAL A 144 -28.05 -2.84 -2.96
CA VAL A 144 -26.68 -3.22 -2.54
C VAL A 144 -25.68 -3.09 -3.69
N PHE A 145 -26.07 -3.44 -4.92
CA PHE A 145 -25.20 -3.36 -6.09
C PHE A 145 -24.83 -1.92 -6.45
N VAL A 146 -25.81 -1.00 -6.40
CA VAL A 146 -25.60 0.41 -6.74
C VAL A 146 -24.76 1.10 -5.65
N ALA A 147 -25.09 0.83 -4.38
CA ALA A 147 -24.34 1.35 -3.24
C ALA A 147 -22.88 0.85 -3.24
N THR A 148 -22.65 -0.45 -3.47
CA THR A 148 -21.29 -1.01 -3.58
C THR A 148 -20.51 -0.41 -4.75
N ALA A 149 -21.16 -0.16 -5.90
CA ALA A 149 -20.50 0.52 -7.03
C ALA A 149 -20.12 1.97 -6.70
N ALA A 150 -20.94 2.67 -5.90
CA ALA A 150 -20.62 4.01 -5.43
C ALA A 150 -19.49 4.01 -4.40
N VAL A 151 -19.45 3.03 -3.50
CA VAL A 151 -18.32 2.81 -2.58
C VAL A 151 -17.02 2.62 -3.36
N ASP A 152 -16.98 1.71 -4.34
CA ASP A 152 -15.80 1.47 -5.19
C ASP A 152 -15.37 2.74 -5.96
N MET A 153 -16.33 3.52 -6.44
CA MET A 153 -16.06 4.80 -7.11
C MET A 153 -15.39 5.80 -6.17
N TYR A 154 -15.93 6.04 -4.98
CA TYR A 154 -15.32 6.95 -4.01
C TYR A 154 -13.95 6.43 -3.54
N VAL A 155 -13.82 5.13 -3.28
CA VAL A 155 -12.55 4.49 -2.91
C VAL A 155 -11.46 4.73 -3.96
N LYS A 156 -11.76 4.51 -5.25
CA LYS A 156 -10.78 4.69 -6.33
C LYS A 156 -10.48 6.16 -6.65
N CYS A 157 -11.36 7.07 -6.23
CA CYS A 157 -11.12 8.52 -6.27
C CYS A 157 -10.37 9.04 -5.02
N GLY A 158 -10.09 8.19 -4.03
CA GLY A 158 -9.42 8.59 -2.78
C GLY A 158 -10.35 9.22 -1.73
N GLU A 159 -11.66 9.27 -1.98
CA GLU A 159 -12.67 9.90 -1.13
C GLU A 159 -13.19 8.95 -0.04
N MET A 160 -12.28 8.52 0.85
CA MET A 160 -12.56 7.47 1.84
C MET A 160 -13.68 7.83 2.81
N SER A 161 -13.81 9.09 3.22
CA SER A 161 -14.88 9.55 4.11
C SER A 161 -16.26 9.36 3.48
N ARG A 162 -16.39 9.63 2.18
CA ARG A 162 -17.66 9.50 1.44
C ARG A 162 -17.98 8.04 1.14
N ALA A 163 -16.96 7.24 0.78
CA ALA A 163 -17.09 5.80 0.66
C ALA A 163 -17.65 5.19 1.96
N ARG A 164 -17.09 5.60 3.11
CA ARG A 164 -17.53 5.14 4.43
C ARG A 164 -18.97 5.56 4.74
N GLU A 165 -19.34 6.80 4.41
CA GLU A 165 -20.71 7.29 4.61
C GLU A 165 -21.74 6.46 3.82
N VAL A 166 -21.46 6.16 2.55
CA VAL A 166 -22.32 5.31 1.73
C VAL A 166 -22.41 3.92 2.33
N PHE A 167 -21.26 3.32 2.67
CA PHE A 167 -21.19 1.99 3.26
C PHE A 167 -22.01 1.89 4.55
N ASP A 168 -21.81 2.79 5.50
CA ASP A 168 -22.52 2.76 6.79
C ASP A 168 -24.04 2.84 6.62
N LYS A 169 -24.51 3.65 5.66
CA LYS A 169 -25.95 3.81 5.33
C LYS A 169 -26.58 2.61 4.62
N MET A 170 -25.79 1.63 4.15
CA MET A 170 -26.33 0.44 3.49
C MET A 170 -27.14 -0.41 4.48
N PRO A 171 -28.42 -0.73 4.19
CA PRO A 171 -29.25 -1.53 5.09
C PRO A 171 -28.77 -2.99 5.19
N GLU A 172 -28.29 -3.54 4.08
CA GLU A 172 -27.67 -4.86 3.99
C GLU A 172 -26.32 -4.73 3.29
N LYS A 173 -25.31 -5.45 3.79
CA LYS A 173 -23.94 -5.43 3.28
C LYS A 173 -23.51 -6.86 2.98
N ASP A 174 -23.34 -7.18 1.70
CA ASP A 174 -22.82 -8.48 1.27
C ASP A 174 -21.28 -8.52 1.33
N ALA A 175 -20.71 -9.70 1.06
CA ALA A 175 -19.25 -9.87 1.07
C ALA A 175 -18.52 -8.93 0.09
N VAL A 176 -19.19 -8.54 -1.01
CA VAL A 176 -18.62 -7.62 -2.01
C VAL A 176 -18.56 -6.20 -1.45
N ALA A 177 -19.60 -5.72 -0.78
CA ALA A 177 -19.61 -4.41 -0.12
C ALA A 177 -18.52 -4.32 0.96
N TRP A 178 -18.42 -5.35 1.81
CA TRP A 178 -17.37 -5.42 2.84
C TRP A 178 -15.98 -5.46 2.21
N GLY A 179 -15.76 -6.33 1.21
CA GLY A 179 -14.48 -6.45 0.52
C GLY A 179 -14.06 -5.16 -0.19
N ALA A 180 -15.01 -4.43 -0.81
CA ALA A 180 -14.74 -3.14 -1.44
C ALA A 180 -14.25 -2.11 -0.43
N MET A 181 -14.86 -2.05 0.76
CA MET A 181 -14.48 -1.08 1.78
C MET A 181 -13.18 -1.46 2.51
N VAL A 182 -12.99 -2.74 2.84
CA VAL A 182 -11.72 -3.25 3.45
C VAL A 182 -10.56 -3.08 2.47
N GLY A 183 -10.73 -3.54 1.23
CA GLY A 183 -9.73 -3.37 0.18
C GLY A 183 -9.45 -1.89 -0.12
N GLY A 184 -10.48 -1.05 -0.05
CA GLY A 184 -10.36 0.39 -0.24
C GLY A 184 -9.54 1.11 0.83
N TYR A 185 -9.75 0.78 2.11
CA TYR A 185 -8.89 1.29 3.19
C TYR A 185 -7.45 0.78 3.04
N ALA A 186 -7.27 -0.49 2.67
CA ALA A 186 -5.95 -1.08 2.47
C ALA A 186 -5.16 -0.36 1.37
N SER A 187 -5.80 -0.11 0.21
CA SER A 187 -5.16 0.54 -0.93
C SER A 187 -4.93 2.04 -0.73
N ASN A 188 -5.75 2.72 0.07
CA ASN A 188 -5.64 4.16 0.32
C ASN A 188 -4.78 4.52 1.55
N GLY A 189 -4.06 3.57 2.13
CA GLY A 189 -3.08 3.91 3.15
C GLY A 189 -3.60 3.90 4.59
N HIS A 190 -4.74 3.25 4.87
CA HIS A 190 -5.43 3.26 6.17
C HIS A 190 -5.46 1.88 6.83
N PRO A 191 -4.33 1.40 7.41
CA PRO A 191 -4.22 0.01 7.84
C PRO A 191 -5.01 -0.30 9.12
N GLN A 192 -5.19 0.69 10.01
CA GLN A 192 -5.95 0.48 11.24
C GLN A 192 -7.43 0.26 10.92
N GLU A 193 -8.00 1.13 10.11
CA GLU A 193 -9.38 1.06 9.63
C GLU A 193 -9.64 -0.20 8.80
N THR A 194 -8.63 -0.66 8.04
CA THR A 194 -8.68 -1.94 7.32
C THR A 194 -8.92 -3.10 8.28
N LEU A 195 -8.15 -3.21 9.36
CA LEU A 195 -8.27 -4.30 10.33
C LEU A 195 -9.54 -4.18 11.16
N GLU A 196 -9.89 -2.97 11.61
CA GLU A 196 -11.15 -2.73 12.32
C GLU A 196 -12.36 -3.20 11.51
N LEU A 197 -12.40 -2.85 10.22
CA LEU A 197 -13.51 -3.24 9.34
C LEU A 197 -13.47 -4.73 8.98
N PHE A 198 -12.29 -5.31 8.81
CA PHE A 198 -12.13 -6.75 8.56
C PHE A 198 -12.62 -7.62 9.74
N PHE A 199 -12.26 -7.26 10.98
CA PHE A 199 -12.77 -7.98 12.14
C PHE A 199 -14.27 -7.70 12.37
N ALA A 200 -14.75 -6.49 12.06
CA ALA A 200 -16.18 -6.21 12.06
C ALA A 200 -16.94 -7.11 11.06
N MET A 201 -16.43 -7.29 9.83
CA MET A 201 -16.99 -8.20 8.84
C MET A 201 -17.18 -9.63 9.39
N GLN A 202 -16.18 -10.13 10.13
CA GLN A 202 -16.22 -11.46 10.73
C GLN A 202 -17.23 -11.57 11.87
N THR A 203 -17.33 -10.55 12.73
CA THR A 203 -18.33 -10.53 13.81
C THR A 203 -19.77 -10.50 13.27
N GLN A 204 -19.97 -9.99 12.05
CA GLN A 204 -21.24 -10.04 11.32
C GLN A 204 -21.48 -11.37 10.58
N GLY A 205 -20.57 -12.35 10.72
CA GLY A 205 -20.69 -13.67 10.09
C GLY A 205 -20.41 -13.69 8.59
N VAL A 206 -19.83 -12.63 8.03
CA VAL A 206 -19.52 -12.56 6.60
C VAL A 206 -18.12 -13.13 6.35
N LYS A 207 -18.03 -14.19 5.52
CA LYS A 207 -16.75 -14.83 5.19
C LYS A 207 -15.92 -13.91 4.26
N PRO A 208 -14.67 -13.57 4.61
CA PRO A 208 -13.80 -12.78 3.73
C PRO A 208 -13.38 -13.59 2.50
N ASP A 209 -13.18 -12.89 1.38
CA ASP A 209 -12.55 -13.45 0.19
C ASP A 209 -11.02 -13.30 0.23
N CYS A 210 -10.32 -13.86 -0.77
CA CYS A 210 -8.87 -13.91 -0.75
C CYS A 210 -8.24 -12.51 -0.82
N TYR A 211 -8.86 -11.57 -1.56
CA TYR A 211 -8.38 -10.20 -1.67
C TYR A 211 -8.57 -9.42 -0.37
N THR A 212 -9.68 -9.65 0.33
CA THR A 212 -9.96 -9.07 1.64
C THR A 212 -8.90 -9.54 2.65
N VAL A 213 -8.58 -10.83 2.67
CA VAL A 213 -7.53 -11.37 3.56
C VAL A 213 -6.15 -10.82 3.18
N VAL A 214 -5.81 -10.73 1.89
CA VAL A 214 -4.55 -10.10 1.44
C VAL A 214 -4.46 -8.64 1.90
N GLY A 215 -5.55 -7.87 1.78
CA GLY A 215 -5.63 -6.50 2.27
C GLY A 215 -5.37 -6.39 3.78
N SER A 216 -5.99 -7.28 4.56
CA SER A 216 -5.79 -7.35 6.01
C SER A 216 -4.37 -7.75 6.40
N LEU A 217 -3.78 -8.75 5.72
CA LEU A 217 -2.38 -9.13 5.95
C LEU A 217 -1.43 -7.98 5.61
N SER A 218 -1.69 -7.25 4.52
CA SER A 218 -0.96 -6.04 4.17
C SER A 218 -1.07 -4.96 5.26
N ALA A 219 -2.26 -4.75 5.83
CA ALA A 219 -2.46 -3.84 6.95
C ALA A 219 -1.68 -4.28 8.20
N CYS A 220 -1.67 -5.59 8.52
CA CYS A 220 -0.84 -6.17 9.58
C CYS A 220 0.65 -5.91 9.34
N THR A 221 1.14 -6.05 8.10
CA THR A 221 2.54 -5.73 7.78
C THR A 221 2.85 -4.28 8.11
N ARG A 222 1.96 -3.33 7.80
CA ARG A 222 2.20 -1.91 8.01
C ARG A 222 2.21 -1.54 9.49
N LEU A 223 1.32 -2.16 10.27
CA LEU A 223 1.20 -1.97 11.71
C LEU A 223 2.17 -2.82 12.53
N GLY A 224 2.83 -3.81 11.95
CA GLY A 224 3.60 -4.80 12.72
C GLY A 224 2.71 -5.66 13.64
N ALA A 225 1.43 -5.84 13.26
CA ALA A 225 0.42 -6.52 14.07
C ALA A 225 0.38 -8.03 13.75
N LEU A 226 1.32 -8.77 14.36
CA LEU A 226 1.52 -10.21 14.13
C LEU A 226 0.32 -11.05 14.56
N ASP A 227 -0.29 -10.76 15.72
CA ASP A 227 -1.33 -11.62 16.28
C ASP A 227 -2.66 -11.41 15.56
N MET A 228 -3.00 -10.17 15.19
CA MET A 228 -4.07 -9.84 14.25
C MET A 228 -3.84 -10.55 12.90
N GLY A 229 -2.61 -10.58 12.39
CA GLY A 229 -2.27 -11.28 11.15
C GLY A 229 -2.56 -12.78 11.26
N ARG A 230 -2.16 -13.41 12.37
CA ARG A 230 -2.47 -14.82 12.67
C ARG A 230 -3.97 -15.06 12.82
N GLN A 231 -4.71 -14.14 13.40
CA GLN A 231 -6.18 -14.22 13.49
C GLN A 231 -6.82 -14.13 12.11
N ALA A 232 -6.35 -13.22 11.25
CA ALA A 232 -6.83 -13.09 9.87
C ALA A 232 -6.64 -14.38 9.07
N VAL A 233 -5.50 -15.04 9.22
CA VAL A 233 -5.22 -16.34 8.57
C VAL A 233 -6.24 -17.41 8.97
N ARG A 234 -6.68 -17.47 10.22
CA ARG A 234 -7.64 -18.48 10.72
C ARG A 234 -9.01 -18.41 10.07
N THR A 235 -9.28 -17.38 9.27
CA THR A 235 -10.58 -17.17 8.62
C THR A 235 -10.68 -17.85 7.25
N MET A 236 -9.55 -18.35 6.75
CA MET A 236 -9.46 -19.16 5.54
C MET A 236 -8.81 -20.51 5.86
N ASP A 237 -9.06 -21.49 4.99
CA ASP A 237 -8.39 -22.78 5.09
C ASP A 237 -6.88 -22.60 4.84
N TRP A 238 -6.05 -23.29 5.63
CA TRP A 238 -4.60 -23.25 5.46
C TRP A 238 -4.18 -23.71 4.06
N ASP A 239 -4.89 -24.68 3.48
CA ASP A 239 -4.62 -25.17 2.12
C ASP A 239 -4.78 -24.07 1.05
N GLU A 240 -5.66 -23.08 1.25
CA GLU A 240 -5.80 -21.95 0.32
C GLU A 240 -4.50 -21.13 0.25
N PHE A 241 -3.78 -20.95 1.36
CA PHE A 241 -2.49 -20.25 1.38
C PHE A 241 -1.37 -21.06 0.71
N LEU A 242 -1.42 -22.39 0.82
CA LEU A 242 -0.38 -23.27 0.27
C LEU A 242 -0.50 -23.46 -1.25
N ASP A 243 -1.72 -23.35 -1.79
CA ASP A 243 -2.02 -23.54 -3.21
C ASP A 243 -2.13 -22.24 -4.01
N ASN A 244 -2.35 -21.10 -3.35
CA ASN A 244 -2.46 -19.79 -3.98
C ASN A 244 -1.21 -18.92 -3.73
N PRO A 245 -0.34 -18.70 -4.74
CA PRO A 245 0.85 -17.87 -4.60
C PRO A 245 0.59 -16.44 -4.10
N VAL A 246 -0.56 -15.85 -4.40
CA VAL A 246 -0.91 -14.49 -3.95
C VAL A 246 -1.10 -14.46 -2.43
N LEU A 247 -1.89 -15.40 -1.90
CA LEU A 247 -2.11 -15.54 -0.45
C LEU A 247 -0.82 -15.94 0.28
N GLY A 248 -0.10 -16.93 -0.24
CA GLY A 248 1.17 -17.38 0.35
C GLY A 248 2.23 -16.26 0.39
N THR A 249 2.33 -15.46 -0.67
CA THR A 249 3.21 -14.28 -0.71
C THR A 249 2.82 -13.25 0.34
N ALA A 250 1.52 -12.91 0.45
CA ALA A 250 1.04 -11.96 1.44
C ALA A 250 1.30 -12.44 2.88
N LEU A 251 1.20 -13.75 3.12
CA LEU A 251 1.48 -14.35 4.42
C LEU A 251 2.97 -14.35 4.77
N ILE A 252 3.84 -14.67 3.81
CA ILE A 252 5.30 -14.55 3.94
C ILE A 252 5.70 -13.10 4.26
N ASP A 253 5.15 -12.14 3.51
CA ASP A 253 5.43 -10.72 3.72
C ASP A 253 4.95 -10.26 5.12
N MET A 254 3.78 -10.75 5.58
CA MET A 254 3.26 -10.46 6.91
C MET A 254 4.18 -10.98 8.02
N TYR A 255 4.59 -12.23 7.97
CA TYR A 255 5.50 -12.76 9.00
C TYR A 255 6.85 -12.03 9.00
N ALA A 256 7.44 -11.80 7.83
CA ALA A 256 8.71 -11.11 7.71
C ALA A 256 8.63 -9.65 8.22
N LYS A 257 7.60 -8.90 7.80
CA LYS A 257 7.41 -7.49 8.19
C LYS A 257 6.78 -7.28 9.57
N CYS A 258 6.44 -8.36 10.27
CA CYS A 258 6.11 -8.37 11.69
C CYS A 258 7.26 -8.91 12.56
N GLY A 259 8.45 -9.17 11.99
CA GLY A 259 9.61 -9.68 12.73
C GLY A 259 9.37 -11.06 13.34
N SER A 260 8.67 -11.92 12.62
CA SER A 260 8.53 -13.35 12.94
C SER A 260 9.43 -14.16 12.00
N THR A 261 9.62 -15.44 12.31
CA THR A 261 10.31 -16.42 11.45
C THR A 261 9.33 -17.42 10.81
N GLY A 262 8.02 -17.19 10.97
CA GLY A 262 6.95 -18.07 10.49
C GLY A 262 6.88 -18.18 8.96
N GLU A 263 7.42 -17.20 8.22
CA GLU A 263 7.52 -17.19 6.77
C GLU A 263 8.25 -18.41 6.21
N ALA A 264 9.26 -18.93 6.94
CA ALA A 264 10.00 -20.10 6.51
C ALA A 264 9.13 -21.36 6.47
N VAL A 265 8.23 -21.52 7.44
CA VAL A 265 7.31 -22.67 7.51
C VAL A 265 6.31 -22.60 6.37
N VAL A 266 5.73 -21.42 6.13
CA VAL A 266 4.80 -21.20 5.01
C VAL A 266 5.49 -21.54 3.70
N PHE A 267 6.65 -20.94 3.44
CA PHE A 267 7.42 -21.16 2.22
C PHE A 267 7.74 -22.65 1.99
N GLN A 268 8.15 -23.38 3.04
CA GLN A 268 8.46 -24.82 2.94
C GLN A 268 7.23 -25.68 2.63
N GLN A 269 6.05 -25.30 3.11
CA GLN A 269 4.81 -26.04 2.92
C GLN A 269 4.09 -25.72 1.60
N MET A 270 4.35 -24.55 1.00
CA MET A 270 3.71 -24.15 -0.26
C MET A 270 3.98 -25.15 -1.38
N ARG A 271 2.90 -25.58 -2.06
CA ARG A 271 2.94 -26.55 -3.17
C ARG A 271 3.28 -25.87 -4.51
N LYS A 272 2.88 -24.60 -4.67
CA LYS A 272 3.20 -23.77 -5.84
C LYS A 272 4.03 -22.57 -5.42
N ARG A 273 5.24 -22.44 -5.96
CA ARG A 273 6.16 -21.33 -5.69
C ARG A 273 6.56 -20.69 -7.01
N ASP A 274 5.89 -19.60 -7.35
CA ASP A 274 6.31 -18.77 -8.47
C ASP A 274 7.45 -17.82 -8.04
N ILE A 275 7.96 -17.06 -9.00
CA ILE A 275 9.03 -16.09 -8.75
C ILE A 275 8.69 -15.06 -7.67
N VAL A 276 7.41 -14.74 -7.50
CA VAL A 276 6.96 -13.74 -6.51
C VAL A 276 7.13 -14.30 -5.10
N VAL A 277 6.75 -15.56 -4.89
CA VAL A 277 6.93 -16.27 -3.60
C VAL A 277 8.41 -16.37 -3.22
N TRP A 278 9.29 -16.71 -4.17
CA TRP A 278 10.73 -16.76 -3.95
C TRP A 278 11.30 -15.37 -3.57
N ASN A 279 10.94 -14.33 -4.32
CA ASN A 279 11.40 -12.98 -4.06
C ASN A 279 10.95 -12.45 -2.69
N ALA A 280 9.70 -12.72 -2.29
CA ALA A 280 9.18 -12.34 -0.98
C ALA A 280 9.94 -13.02 0.17
N MET A 281 10.24 -14.31 0.05
CA MET A 281 11.02 -15.04 1.05
C MET A 281 12.46 -14.52 1.14
N ILE A 282 13.14 -14.31 0.00
CA ILE A 282 14.51 -13.80 -0.03
C ILE A 282 14.57 -12.38 0.56
N LEU A 283 13.60 -11.51 0.22
CA LEU A 283 13.51 -10.17 0.77
C LEU A 283 13.28 -10.18 2.28
N GLY A 284 12.34 -11.01 2.76
CA GLY A 284 12.03 -11.15 4.18
C GLY A 284 13.23 -11.59 5.03
N LEU A 285 14.02 -12.55 4.52
CA LEU A 285 15.27 -12.96 5.16
C LEU A 285 16.31 -11.82 5.21
N GLY A 286 16.35 -10.96 4.20
CA GLY A 286 17.22 -9.78 4.18
C GLY A 286 16.84 -8.77 5.27
N LEU A 287 15.54 -8.48 5.39
CA LEU A 287 15.02 -7.54 6.39
C LEU A 287 15.25 -8.02 7.83
N THR A 288 15.20 -9.34 8.06
CA THR A 288 15.39 -9.96 9.39
C THR A 288 16.85 -10.28 9.72
N GLY A 289 17.79 -10.05 8.80
CA GLY A 289 19.23 -10.27 9.02
C GLY A 289 19.73 -11.69 8.72
N HIS A 290 18.93 -12.54 8.09
CA HIS A 290 19.26 -13.93 7.75
C HIS A 290 19.85 -14.08 6.33
N GLY A 291 20.66 -13.13 5.87
CA GLY A 291 21.04 -13.03 4.47
C GLY A 291 21.79 -14.24 3.89
N LYS A 292 22.52 -14.99 4.72
CA LYS A 292 23.15 -16.27 4.30
C LYS A 292 22.13 -17.29 3.79
N ILE A 293 20.98 -17.39 4.46
CA ILE A 293 19.87 -18.26 4.04
C ILE A 293 19.25 -17.70 2.76
N GLY A 294 19.12 -16.36 2.65
CA GLY A 294 18.67 -15.68 1.44
C GLY A 294 19.46 -16.08 0.20
N PHE A 295 20.80 -16.04 0.24
CA PHE A 295 21.64 -16.48 -0.88
C PHE A 295 21.53 -17.98 -1.18
N ALA A 296 21.37 -18.82 -0.15
CA ALA A 296 21.14 -20.25 -0.37
C ALA A 296 19.82 -20.49 -1.12
N LEU A 297 18.76 -19.71 -0.83
CA LEU A 297 17.50 -19.77 -1.55
C LEU A 297 17.62 -19.29 -2.99
N VAL A 298 18.41 -18.25 -3.27
CA VAL A 298 18.69 -17.81 -4.66
C VAL A 298 19.32 -18.96 -5.46
N GLY A 299 20.31 -19.65 -4.90
CA GLY A 299 20.92 -20.81 -5.56
C GLY A 299 19.94 -21.99 -5.75
N GLN A 300 18.97 -22.18 -4.84
CA GLN A 300 17.91 -23.17 -5.01
C GLN A 300 16.92 -22.77 -6.11
N MET A 301 16.56 -21.49 -6.20
CA MET A 301 15.68 -20.92 -7.21
C MET A 301 16.26 -21.09 -8.62
N GLU A 302 17.57 -20.85 -8.79
CA GLU A 302 18.25 -21.08 -10.08
C GLU A 302 18.27 -22.57 -10.43
N LYS A 303 18.55 -23.45 -9.46
CA LYS A 303 18.54 -24.91 -9.65
C LYS A 303 17.16 -25.45 -10.01
N SER A 304 16.08 -24.82 -9.55
CA SER A 304 14.72 -25.20 -9.94
C SER A 304 14.33 -24.73 -11.34
N GLY A 305 15.23 -24.07 -12.08
CA GLY A 305 14.98 -23.55 -13.42
C GLY A 305 14.23 -22.21 -13.46
N THR A 306 14.04 -21.57 -12.30
CA THR A 306 13.38 -20.27 -12.22
C THR A 306 14.39 -19.18 -12.55
N LYS A 307 14.17 -18.44 -13.64
CA LYS A 307 15.05 -17.33 -14.02
C LYS A 307 14.90 -16.16 -13.06
N LEU A 308 16.01 -15.58 -12.64
CA LEU A 308 16.01 -14.37 -11.82
C LEU A 308 15.43 -13.20 -12.62
N ASN A 309 14.67 -12.33 -11.95
CA ASN A 309 14.20 -11.08 -12.53
C ASN A 309 14.75 -9.87 -11.76
N ASP A 310 14.42 -8.68 -12.24
CA ASP A 310 14.70 -7.41 -11.59
C ASP A 310 14.33 -7.40 -10.10
N ASN A 311 13.12 -7.84 -9.75
CA ASN A 311 12.70 -7.89 -8.35
C ASN A 311 13.56 -8.84 -7.50
N THR A 312 14.07 -9.94 -8.07
CA THR A 312 15.00 -10.84 -7.37
C THR A 312 16.31 -10.14 -7.04
N PHE A 313 16.83 -9.32 -7.95
CA PHE A 313 18.06 -8.56 -7.71
C PHE A 313 17.88 -7.48 -6.64
N ILE A 314 16.70 -6.85 -6.54
CA ILE A 314 16.39 -5.97 -5.41
C ILE A 314 16.49 -6.75 -4.09
N SER A 315 15.86 -7.93 -3.99
CA SER A 315 15.94 -8.77 -2.79
C SER A 315 17.38 -9.17 -2.44
N ILE A 316 18.19 -9.53 -3.44
CA ILE A 316 19.61 -9.87 -3.27
C ILE A 316 20.42 -8.66 -2.75
N LEU A 317 20.24 -7.49 -3.36
CA LEU A 317 20.97 -6.28 -2.96
C LEU A 317 20.56 -5.83 -1.57
N CYS A 318 19.27 -5.87 -1.22
CA CYS A 318 18.81 -5.62 0.15
C CYS A 318 19.46 -6.57 1.16
N ASN A 319 19.58 -7.87 0.84
CA ASN A 319 20.32 -8.82 1.67
C ASN A 319 21.78 -8.37 1.88
N CYS A 320 22.47 -7.95 0.81
CA CYS A 320 23.82 -7.40 0.92
C CYS A 320 23.87 -6.16 1.81
N THR A 321 22.94 -5.22 1.65
CA THR A 321 22.84 -3.97 2.43
C THR A 321 22.70 -4.25 3.92
N HIS A 322 21.78 -5.13 4.32
CA HIS A 322 21.54 -5.42 5.74
C HIS A 322 22.61 -6.30 6.39
N THR A 323 23.39 -7.05 5.59
CA THR A 323 24.50 -7.89 6.08
C THR A 323 25.89 -7.26 5.91
N GLY A 324 25.99 -6.11 5.25
CA GLY A 324 27.26 -5.42 5.00
C GLY A 324 28.16 -6.09 3.95
N LEU A 325 27.62 -6.93 3.07
CA LEU A 325 28.38 -7.67 2.06
C LEU A 325 28.64 -6.82 0.80
N VAL A 326 29.46 -5.77 0.94
CA VAL A 326 29.76 -4.80 -0.15
C VAL A 326 30.30 -5.47 -1.40
N LYS A 327 31.23 -6.43 -1.26
CA LYS A 327 31.84 -7.14 -2.40
C LYS A 327 30.82 -7.95 -3.18
N ASP A 328 29.95 -8.67 -2.48
CA ASP A 328 28.88 -9.46 -3.10
C ASP A 328 27.84 -8.56 -3.77
N GLY A 329 27.45 -7.45 -3.12
CA GLY A 329 26.53 -6.46 -3.70
C GLY A 329 27.02 -5.93 -5.05
N ARG A 330 28.30 -5.51 -5.14
CA ARG A 330 28.92 -5.08 -6.41
C ARG A 330 28.88 -6.17 -7.47
N ARG A 331 29.25 -7.40 -7.09
CA ARG A 331 29.28 -8.54 -8.00
C ARG A 331 27.90 -8.81 -8.59
N TYR A 332 26.87 -8.87 -7.74
CA TYR A 332 25.50 -9.11 -8.22
C TYR A 332 24.96 -7.95 -9.05
N PHE A 333 25.24 -6.70 -8.66
CA PHE A 333 24.84 -5.53 -9.43
C PHE A 333 25.46 -5.51 -10.83
N HIS A 334 26.73 -5.88 -10.95
CA HIS A 334 27.41 -5.97 -12.25
C HIS A 334 26.91 -7.16 -13.09
N ASN A 335 26.76 -8.33 -12.46
CA ASN A 335 26.30 -9.54 -13.12
C ASN A 335 24.86 -9.40 -13.64
N MET A 336 24.02 -8.60 -12.99
CA MET A 336 22.66 -8.31 -13.42
C MET A 336 22.60 -7.90 -14.89
N THR A 337 23.48 -6.99 -15.32
CA THR A 337 23.57 -6.56 -16.73
C THR A 337 24.36 -7.55 -17.58
N GLN A 338 25.53 -8.02 -17.10
CA GLN A 338 26.43 -8.81 -17.93
C GLN A 338 25.98 -10.25 -18.19
N LEU A 339 25.44 -10.92 -17.17
CA LEU A 339 25.10 -12.35 -17.21
C LEU A 339 23.61 -12.58 -17.38
N TYR A 340 22.78 -11.73 -16.77
CA TYR A 340 21.33 -11.90 -16.78
C TYR A 340 20.60 -10.98 -17.76
N ASN A 341 21.33 -10.05 -18.40
CA ASN A 341 20.79 -9.07 -19.36
C ASN A 341 19.59 -8.29 -18.80
N ILE A 342 19.66 -7.92 -17.51
CA ILE A 342 18.64 -7.12 -16.83
C ILE A 342 19.20 -5.71 -16.64
N THR A 343 18.44 -4.71 -17.09
CA THR A 343 18.81 -3.31 -16.94
C THR A 343 18.53 -2.83 -15.52
N PRO A 344 19.51 -2.26 -14.81
CA PRO A 344 19.30 -1.69 -13.47
C PRO A 344 18.24 -0.59 -13.48
N ARG A 345 17.21 -0.77 -12.64
CA ARG A 345 16.21 0.27 -12.32
C ARG A 345 16.63 1.10 -11.10
N ILE A 346 15.92 2.21 -10.87
CA ILE A 346 16.17 3.14 -9.76
C ILE A 346 16.23 2.46 -8.38
N GLU A 347 15.43 1.40 -8.17
CA GLU A 347 15.44 0.65 -6.91
C GLU A 347 16.76 -0.09 -6.68
N HIS A 348 17.39 -0.62 -7.74
CA HIS A 348 18.67 -1.30 -7.63
C HIS A 348 19.80 -0.33 -7.28
N TYR A 349 19.80 0.86 -7.91
CA TYR A 349 20.70 1.94 -7.55
C TYR A 349 20.48 2.38 -6.11
N GLY A 350 19.23 2.53 -5.67
CA GLY A 350 18.90 2.83 -4.27
C GLY A 350 19.49 1.82 -3.28
N CYS A 351 19.38 0.51 -3.56
CA CYS A 351 19.99 -0.52 -2.71
C CYS A 351 21.52 -0.43 -2.69
N MET A 352 22.16 -0.17 -3.84
CA MET A 352 23.62 -0.04 -3.94
C MET A 352 24.14 1.22 -3.24
N VAL A 353 23.45 2.35 -3.39
CA VAL A 353 23.77 3.58 -2.67
C VAL A 353 23.64 3.37 -1.18
N ASP A 354 22.58 2.70 -0.69
CA ASP A 354 22.42 2.38 0.74
C ASP A 354 23.54 1.44 1.25
N LEU A 355 23.94 0.45 0.45
CA LEU A 355 25.03 -0.47 0.79
C LEU A 355 26.37 0.26 0.91
N LEU A 356 26.71 1.09 -0.08
CA LEU A 356 27.97 1.85 -0.12
C LEU A 356 28.00 2.94 0.97
N SER A 357 26.88 3.64 1.17
CA SER A 357 26.80 4.74 2.12
C SER A 357 26.97 4.25 3.56
N ARG A 358 26.36 3.12 3.93
CA ARG A 358 26.55 2.47 5.25
C ARG A 358 27.97 1.95 5.44
N ALA A 359 28.62 1.48 4.39
CA ALA A 359 30.00 1.03 4.43
C ALA A 359 31.03 2.18 4.57
N GLY A 360 30.59 3.44 4.52
CA GLY A 360 31.47 4.62 4.60
C GLY A 360 32.08 5.02 3.26
N LEU A 361 31.66 4.39 2.17
CA LEU A 361 32.12 4.69 0.82
C LEU A 361 31.28 5.83 0.22
N LEU A 362 31.18 6.95 0.93
CA LEU A 362 30.24 8.04 0.63
C LEU A 362 30.49 8.69 -0.74
N GLN A 363 31.76 8.94 -1.06
CA GLN A 363 32.14 9.54 -2.35
C GLN A 363 31.78 8.64 -3.52
N GLU A 364 31.96 7.33 -3.36
CA GLU A 364 31.57 6.37 -4.38
C GLU A 364 30.05 6.24 -4.50
N ALA A 365 29.34 6.26 -3.37
CA ALA A 365 27.89 6.28 -3.37
C ALA A 365 27.34 7.52 -4.08
N HIS A 366 27.96 8.69 -3.90
CA HIS A 366 27.63 9.91 -4.63
C HIS A 366 27.94 9.78 -6.13
N GLN A 367 29.12 9.28 -6.49
CA GLN A 367 29.48 9.06 -7.89
C GLN A 367 28.50 8.11 -8.58
N LEU A 368 28.03 7.07 -7.89
CA LEU A 368 27.03 6.15 -8.42
C LEU A 368 25.68 6.84 -8.70
N ILE A 369 25.32 7.87 -7.93
CA ILE A 369 24.15 8.72 -8.19
C ILE A 369 24.39 9.59 -9.43
N ASP A 370 25.59 10.13 -9.61
CA ASP A 370 25.92 10.97 -10.77
C ASP A 370 25.97 10.14 -12.08
N ASP A 371 26.43 8.89 -12.00
CA ASP A 371 26.61 7.99 -13.15
C ASP A 371 25.31 7.26 -13.57
N MET A 372 24.25 7.33 -12.77
CA MET A 372 23.03 6.57 -13.05
C MET A 372 22.28 7.15 -14.27
N PRO A 373 21.67 6.32 -15.13
CA PRO A 373 21.08 6.76 -16.40
C PRO A 373 19.72 7.47 -16.24
N MET A 374 19.26 7.71 -15.01
CA MET A 374 17.98 8.35 -14.70
C MET A 374 18.13 9.34 -13.54
N GLN A 375 17.18 10.24 -13.35
CA GLN A 375 17.25 11.18 -12.22
C GLN A 375 17.01 10.46 -10.89
N ALA A 376 17.87 10.69 -9.91
CA ALA A 376 17.71 10.16 -8.55
C ALA A 376 16.44 10.70 -7.88
N ASN A 377 15.70 9.81 -7.23
CA ASN A 377 14.51 10.14 -6.45
C ASN A 377 14.85 10.33 -4.96
N ALA A 378 13.86 10.69 -4.15
CA ALA A 378 14.04 10.93 -2.73
C ALA A 378 14.56 9.70 -1.96
N VAL A 379 14.27 8.48 -2.40
CA VAL A 379 14.72 7.24 -1.76
C VAL A 379 16.24 7.09 -1.90
N VAL A 380 16.78 7.31 -3.11
CA VAL A 380 18.23 7.20 -3.38
C VAL A 380 19.01 8.26 -2.59
N TRP A 381 18.57 9.51 -2.63
CA TRP A 381 19.20 10.58 -1.84
C TRP A 381 19.06 10.34 -0.34
N GLY A 382 17.91 9.85 0.13
CA GLY A 382 17.68 9.47 1.52
C GLY A 382 18.61 8.35 2.01
N ALA A 383 18.94 7.39 1.13
CA ALA A 383 19.92 6.34 1.42
C ALA A 383 21.34 6.89 1.60
N LEU A 384 21.75 7.85 0.77
CA LEU A 384 23.05 8.52 0.93
C LEU A 384 23.08 9.35 2.23
N LEU A 385 22.02 10.11 2.51
CA LEU A 385 21.88 10.89 3.75
C LEU A 385 21.98 10.01 5.00
N GLY A 386 21.44 8.79 4.94
CA GLY A 386 21.59 7.78 5.99
C GLY A 386 23.05 7.48 6.31
N GLY A 387 23.87 7.23 5.27
CA GLY A 387 25.31 7.03 5.42
C GLY A 387 26.05 8.26 5.92
N CYS A 388 25.72 9.46 5.41
CA CYS A 388 26.36 10.71 5.87
C CYS A 388 26.18 10.92 7.38
N LYS A 389 25.02 10.55 7.94
CA LYS A 389 24.78 10.61 9.39
C LYS A 389 25.63 9.63 10.18
N ILE A 390 25.75 8.39 9.69
CA ILE A 390 26.52 7.33 10.35
C ILE A 390 27.99 7.73 10.43
N HIS A 391 28.52 8.26 9.32
CA HIS A 391 29.93 8.61 9.18
C HIS A 391 30.24 10.09 9.48
N ARG A 392 29.24 10.86 9.93
CA ARG A 392 29.35 12.27 10.34
C ARG A 392 29.90 13.21 9.26
N ASP A 393 29.54 12.97 7.99
CA ASP A 393 29.90 13.84 6.87
C ASP A 393 28.83 14.95 6.69
N ALA A 394 29.09 16.11 7.30
CA ALA A 394 28.16 17.23 7.31
C ALA A 394 28.08 17.96 5.95
N GLU A 395 29.19 18.02 5.21
CA GLU A 395 29.26 18.73 3.93
C GLU A 395 28.44 18.00 2.87
N LEU A 396 28.62 16.68 2.76
CA LEU A 396 27.83 15.88 1.84
C LEU A 396 26.35 15.82 2.27
N ALA A 397 26.08 15.73 3.58
CA ALA A 397 24.71 15.77 4.09
C ALA A 397 23.97 17.07 3.72
N GLU A 398 24.65 18.24 3.77
CA GLU A 398 24.08 19.51 3.33
C GLU A 398 23.67 19.47 1.84
N HIS A 399 24.55 18.96 0.97
CA HIS A 399 24.25 18.82 -0.46
C HIS A 399 23.03 17.94 -0.70
N VAL A 400 23.02 16.76 -0.08
CA VAL A 400 21.93 15.78 -0.22
C VAL A 400 20.60 16.33 0.28
N LEU A 401 20.59 17.04 1.41
CA LEU A 401 19.37 17.64 1.96
C LEU A 401 18.80 18.74 1.07
N LYS A 402 19.64 19.52 0.39
CA LYS A 402 19.18 20.49 -0.61
C LYS A 402 18.47 19.79 -1.78
N GLN A 403 19.00 18.68 -2.28
CA GLN A 403 18.33 17.88 -3.31
C GLN A 403 17.00 17.29 -2.82
N LEU A 404 16.97 16.76 -1.59
CA LEU A 404 15.76 16.20 -1.00
C LEU A 404 14.66 17.24 -0.78
N ILE A 405 15.00 18.48 -0.43
CA ILE A 405 14.03 19.58 -0.30
C ILE A 405 13.41 19.94 -1.65
N LEU A 406 14.19 19.89 -2.74
CA LEU A 406 13.67 20.12 -4.09
C LEU A 406 12.70 19.01 -4.53
N LEU A 407 13.00 17.75 -4.18
CA LEU A 407 12.19 16.59 -4.54
C LEU A 407 10.95 16.43 -3.64
N GLU A 408 11.06 16.76 -2.36
CA GLU A 408 10.00 16.63 -1.36
C GLU A 408 9.82 17.94 -0.55
N PRO A 409 9.27 19.01 -1.15
CA PRO A 409 9.14 20.31 -0.47
C PRO A 409 8.25 20.27 0.78
N ARG A 410 7.38 19.25 0.90
CA ARG A 410 6.48 19.07 2.05
C ARG A 410 7.08 18.23 3.18
N ASN A 411 8.28 17.66 3.00
CA ASN A 411 8.90 16.79 4.00
C ASN A 411 9.65 17.62 5.05
N SER A 412 9.02 17.86 6.19
CA SER A 412 9.61 18.64 7.29
C SER A 412 10.91 18.04 7.86
N GLY A 413 11.11 16.73 7.75
CA GLY A 413 12.30 16.05 8.25
C GLY A 413 13.58 16.56 7.58
N ASN A 414 13.52 16.86 6.28
CA ASN A 414 14.67 17.36 5.52
C ASN A 414 15.08 18.76 5.98
N TYR A 415 14.10 19.65 6.19
CA TYR A 415 14.36 21.01 6.68
C TYR A 415 14.90 21.03 8.11
N VAL A 416 14.29 20.25 9.02
CA VAL A 416 14.74 20.19 10.42
C VAL A 416 16.20 19.71 10.50
N MET A 417 16.55 18.72 9.70
CA MET A 417 17.91 18.16 9.71
C MET A 417 18.94 19.12 9.13
N LEU A 418 18.61 19.79 8.03
CA LEU A 418 19.50 20.80 7.44
C LEU A 418 19.67 21.99 8.37
N SER A 419 18.60 22.41 9.07
CA SER A 419 18.69 23.43 10.12
C SER A 419 19.64 23.01 11.23
N ASN A 420 19.63 21.74 11.65
CA ASN A 420 20.52 21.25 12.69
C ASN A 420 21.99 21.25 12.23
N ILE A 421 22.27 20.88 10.98
CA ILE A 421 23.61 20.97 10.40
C ILE A 421 24.11 22.42 10.42
N TYR A 422 23.30 23.37 9.96
CA TYR A 422 23.66 24.79 9.98
C TYR A 422 23.89 25.32 11.39
N SER A 423 23.03 24.98 12.35
CA SER A 423 23.23 25.35 13.76
C SER A 423 24.53 24.80 14.32
N ASN A 424 24.84 23.52 14.07
CA ASN A 424 26.08 22.89 14.54
C ASN A 424 27.35 23.48 13.89
N SER A 425 27.23 24.05 12.69
CA SER A 425 28.32 24.74 11.99
C SER A 425 28.35 26.26 12.24
N ASN A 426 27.63 26.76 13.26
CA ASN A 426 27.50 28.19 13.60
C ASN A 426 26.92 29.08 12.49
N ARG A 427 26.19 28.51 11.53
CA ARG A 427 25.50 29.21 10.43
C ARG A 427 24.06 29.54 10.82
N TRP A 428 23.90 30.37 11.85
CA TRP A 428 22.61 30.67 12.47
C TRP A 428 21.61 31.36 11.54
N GLU A 429 22.09 32.24 10.66
CA GLU A 429 21.25 32.95 9.69
C GLU A 429 20.62 31.98 8.68
N ASP A 430 21.38 31.01 8.18
CA ASP A 430 20.88 29.99 7.26
C ASP A 430 19.84 29.09 7.93
N ALA A 431 20.07 28.71 9.21
CA ALA A 431 19.10 27.95 9.99
C ALA A 431 17.79 28.75 10.22
N ALA A 432 17.88 30.05 10.52
CA ALA A 432 16.72 30.92 10.70
C ALA A 432 15.92 31.07 9.41
N LYS A 433 16.60 31.28 8.27
CA LYS A 433 15.98 31.33 6.94
C LYS A 433 15.22 30.05 6.62
N LEU A 434 15.84 28.89 6.86
CA LEU A 434 15.21 27.60 6.59
C LEU A 434 13.95 27.36 7.42
N ARG A 435 13.94 27.78 8.69
CA ARG A 435 12.75 27.74 9.56
C ARG A 435 11.64 28.67 9.06
N SER A 436 12.01 29.83 8.49
CA SER A 436 11.05 30.73 7.84
C SER A 436 10.45 30.08 6.59
N ASP A 437 11.28 29.46 5.73
CA ASP A 437 10.83 28.77 4.52
C ASP A 437 9.87 27.62 4.84
N MET A 438 10.10 26.87 5.93
CA MET A 438 9.16 25.86 6.42
C MET A 438 7.77 26.44 6.73
N LYS A 439 7.72 27.60 7.40
CA LYS A 439 6.44 28.26 7.75
C LYS A 439 5.70 28.76 6.51
N VAL A 440 6.42 29.38 5.57
CA VAL A 440 5.85 29.89 4.32
C VAL A 440 5.27 28.75 3.47
N ASN A 441 5.95 27.60 3.44
CA ASN A 441 5.50 26.44 2.67
C ASN A 441 4.45 25.59 3.40
N GLY A 442 3.99 26.01 4.59
CA GLY A 442 3.00 25.27 5.39
C GLY A 442 3.49 23.89 5.85
N VAL A 443 4.81 23.73 6.03
CA VAL A 443 5.45 22.45 6.33
C VAL A 443 5.48 22.23 7.84
N GLU A 444 4.63 21.33 8.33
CA GLU A 444 4.58 21.00 9.75
C GLU A 444 5.53 19.86 10.12
N LYS A 445 6.13 19.96 11.32
CA LYS A 445 7.02 18.94 11.87
C LYS A 445 6.25 17.63 12.11
N VAL A 446 6.64 16.56 11.43
CA VAL A 446 6.10 15.22 11.70
C VAL A 446 6.49 14.80 13.11
N ARG A 447 5.50 14.47 13.94
CA ARG A 447 5.74 14.01 15.31
C ARG A 447 6.24 12.57 15.29
N ALA A 448 7.26 12.28 16.08
CA ALA A 448 7.76 10.92 16.27
C ALA A 448 6.82 10.14 17.18
N TYR A 449 6.47 8.93 16.79
CA TYR A 449 5.62 8.04 17.58
C TYR A 449 6.00 6.59 17.34
N SER A 450 5.70 5.75 18.33
CA SER A 450 5.94 4.32 18.27
C SER A 450 4.67 3.62 18.73
N TRP A 451 4.44 2.41 18.23
CA TRP A 451 3.25 1.65 18.59
C TRP A 451 3.56 0.18 18.75
N VAL A 452 2.69 -0.49 19.50
CA VAL A 452 2.73 -1.94 19.71
C VAL A 452 1.35 -2.53 19.54
N GLU A 453 1.31 -3.81 19.19
CA GLU A 453 0.09 -4.60 19.27
C GLU A 453 0.01 -5.25 20.65
N PHE A 454 -1.12 -5.09 21.33
CA PHE A 454 -1.43 -5.82 22.56
C PHE A 454 -2.92 -6.14 22.62
N SER A 455 -3.27 -7.38 22.97
CA SER A 455 -4.66 -7.83 23.14
C SER A 455 -5.61 -7.48 21.97
N GLY A 456 -5.14 -7.62 20.73
CA GLY A 456 -5.95 -7.32 19.54
C GLY A 456 -6.24 -5.83 19.34
N LYS A 457 -5.39 -4.95 19.88
CA LYS A 457 -5.43 -3.50 19.63
C LYS A 457 -4.03 -2.95 19.38
N VAL A 458 -3.93 -1.92 18.54
CA VAL A 458 -2.71 -1.14 18.37
C VAL A 458 -2.70 0.01 19.38
N HIS A 459 -1.66 0.08 20.20
CA HIS A 459 -1.43 1.12 21.20
C HIS A 459 -0.32 2.06 20.70
N GLU A 460 -0.63 3.33 20.55
CA GLU A 460 0.29 4.36 20.07
C GLU A 460 0.84 5.21 21.21
N PHE A 461 2.13 5.52 21.17
CA PHE A 461 2.84 6.31 22.17
C PHE A 461 3.54 7.50 21.53
N ARG A 462 3.31 8.68 22.11
CA ARG A 462 3.91 9.96 21.72
C ARG A 462 4.55 10.62 22.93
N VAL A 463 5.67 11.32 22.72
CA VAL A 463 6.30 12.10 23.78
C VAL A 463 5.35 13.20 24.24
N GLY A 464 5.09 13.27 25.54
CA GLY A 464 4.21 14.27 26.16
C GLY A 464 2.71 13.96 26.08
N ASP A 465 2.32 12.87 25.41
CA ASP A 465 0.93 12.42 25.40
C ASP A 465 0.62 11.61 26.67
N LYS A 466 -0.34 12.09 27.46
CA LYS A 466 -0.80 11.44 28.69
C LYS A 466 -2.18 10.80 28.55
N SER A 467 -2.72 10.69 27.34
CA SER A 467 -4.06 10.16 27.09
C SER A 467 -4.19 8.65 27.36
N HIS A 468 -3.08 7.91 27.32
CA HIS A 468 -3.12 6.47 27.47
C HIS A 468 -3.37 6.06 28.95
N PRO A 469 -4.29 5.10 29.25
CA PRO A 469 -4.70 4.80 30.63
C PRO A 469 -3.58 4.34 31.57
N HIS A 470 -2.51 3.76 31.03
CA HIS A 470 -1.38 3.22 31.79
C HIS A 470 -0.16 4.16 31.86
N MET A 471 -0.27 5.43 31.45
CA MET A 471 0.91 6.31 31.32
C MET A 471 1.72 6.48 32.60
N ASP A 472 1.07 6.64 33.75
CA ASP A 472 1.79 6.83 35.02
C ASP A 472 2.65 5.61 35.37
N GLN A 473 2.12 4.39 35.13
CA GLN A 473 2.86 3.14 35.34
C GLN A 473 4.01 3.00 34.34
N ILE A 474 3.80 3.42 33.08
CA ILE A 474 4.83 3.40 32.04
C ILE A 474 5.99 4.32 32.41
N TYR A 475 5.70 5.54 32.87
CA TYR A 475 6.71 6.50 33.31
C TYR A 475 7.51 5.96 34.48
N GLN A 476 6.82 5.45 35.52
CA GLN A 476 7.48 4.81 36.65
C GLN A 476 8.40 3.67 36.21
N LYS A 477 7.95 2.84 35.26
CA LYS A 477 8.76 1.72 34.78
C LYS A 477 10.02 2.17 34.04
N LEU A 478 9.94 3.26 33.30
CA LEU A 478 11.11 3.86 32.64
C LEU A 478 12.09 4.46 33.64
N ASP A 479 11.61 5.07 34.71
CA ASP A 479 12.47 5.61 35.76
C ASP A 479 13.24 4.50 36.48
N GLU A 480 12.59 3.38 36.80
CA GLU A 480 13.22 2.17 37.35
C GLU A 480 14.34 1.66 36.44
N LEU A 481 14.05 1.46 35.15
CA LEU A 481 15.03 1.03 34.16
C LEU A 481 16.16 2.05 34.01
N GLY A 482 15.83 3.35 34.07
CA GLY A 482 16.80 4.45 34.02
C GLY A 482 17.80 4.39 35.16
N MET A 483 17.34 4.11 36.39
CA MET A 483 18.20 3.93 37.55
C MET A 483 19.12 2.72 37.38
N GLU A 484 18.58 1.57 36.95
CA GLU A 484 19.37 0.35 36.71
C GLU A 484 20.43 0.58 35.63
N MET A 485 20.08 1.20 34.50
CA MET A 485 21.03 1.53 33.43
C MET A 485 22.16 2.45 33.91
N LYS A 486 21.86 3.44 34.76
CA LYS A 486 22.89 4.33 35.35
C LYS A 486 23.89 3.55 36.21
N THR A 487 23.44 2.53 36.96
CA THR A 487 24.37 1.67 37.73
C THR A 487 25.29 0.84 36.83
N MET A 488 24.86 0.54 35.60
CA MET A 488 25.67 -0.11 34.57
C MET A 488 26.59 0.85 33.79
N GLY A 489 26.64 2.13 34.16
CA GLY A 489 27.50 3.14 33.54
C GLY A 489 26.92 3.83 32.30
N TYR A 490 25.61 3.70 32.05
CA TYR A 490 24.95 4.40 30.95
C TYR A 490 24.98 5.93 31.12
N LYS A 491 25.36 6.64 30.05
CA LYS A 491 25.27 8.10 29.95
C LYS A 491 24.48 8.47 28.67
N PRO A 492 23.41 9.29 28.77
CA PRO A 492 22.67 9.75 27.60
C PRO A 492 23.58 10.48 26.60
N THR A 493 23.35 10.26 25.31
CA THR A 493 24.08 11.02 24.27
C THR A 493 23.31 12.31 23.95
N THR A 494 23.70 13.42 24.58
CA THR A 494 22.99 14.72 24.47
C THR A 494 23.30 15.50 23.19
N ASP A 495 24.33 15.10 22.43
CA ASP A 495 24.80 15.75 21.20
C ASP A 495 23.73 15.90 20.09
N VAL A 496 22.58 15.21 20.22
CA VAL A 496 21.52 15.13 19.20
C VAL A 496 20.34 16.07 19.50
N VAL A 497 20.27 16.67 20.70
CA VAL A 497 19.16 17.55 21.11
C VAL A 497 19.59 19.02 20.93
N MET A 498 18.71 19.84 20.33
CA MET A 498 18.98 21.23 19.94
C MET A 498 19.75 22.04 20.99
N PHE A 499 20.64 22.92 20.53
CA PHE A 499 21.45 23.82 21.35
C PHE A 499 20.66 24.83 22.23
N ASP A 500 19.33 24.94 22.11
CA ASP A 500 18.48 25.89 22.83
C ASP A 500 17.74 25.31 24.06
N VAL A 501 18.13 24.12 24.54
CA VAL A 501 17.50 23.45 25.70
C VAL A 501 18.58 23.14 26.74
N GLU A 502 18.31 23.37 28.02
CA GLU A 502 19.24 23.02 29.10
C GLU A 502 19.54 21.51 29.06
N ASP A 503 20.78 21.10 29.36
CA ASP A 503 21.20 19.70 29.19
C ASP A 503 20.35 18.70 30.00
N GLU A 504 19.81 19.13 31.14
CA GLU A 504 18.88 18.36 31.97
C GLU A 504 17.52 18.14 31.28
N GLU A 505 17.01 19.14 30.56
CA GLU A 505 15.75 19.06 29.81
C GLU A 505 15.93 18.29 28.48
N LYS A 506 17.15 18.29 27.92
CA LYS A 506 17.55 17.38 26.84
C LYS A 506 17.55 15.92 27.30
N GLU A 507 18.18 15.63 28.44
CA GLU A 507 18.20 14.28 29.03
C GLU A 507 16.79 13.80 29.37
N HIS A 508 15.97 14.65 29.98
CA HIS A 508 14.58 14.34 30.32
C HIS A 508 13.75 14.00 29.06
N THR A 509 13.95 14.74 27.96
CA THR A 509 13.26 14.45 26.68
C THR A 509 13.73 13.12 26.06
N LEU A 510 15.03 12.78 26.18
CA LEU A 510 15.60 11.53 25.68
C LEU A 510 15.08 10.30 26.43
N VAL A 511 14.84 10.41 27.75
CA VAL A 511 14.31 9.30 28.58
C VAL A 511 12.95 8.84 28.09
N TYR A 512 12.08 9.76 27.66
CA TYR A 512 10.69 9.46 27.31
C TYR A 512 10.42 9.38 25.81
N HIS A 513 11.43 9.01 25.02
CA HIS A 513 11.24 8.69 23.61
C HIS A 513 10.16 7.61 23.42
N SER A 514 9.42 7.71 22.32
CA SER A 514 8.24 6.88 22.08
C SER A 514 8.54 5.39 22.05
N GLU A 515 9.73 4.97 21.61
CA GLU A 515 10.18 3.58 21.65
C GLU A 515 10.29 3.06 23.09
N LYS A 516 10.83 3.90 23.98
CA LYS A 516 11.04 3.55 25.39
C LYS A 516 9.68 3.43 26.09
N LEU A 517 8.76 4.37 25.84
CA LEU A 517 7.38 4.31 26.33
C LEU A 517 6.68 3.01 25.88
N ALA A 518 6.78 2.68 24.60
CA ALA A 518 6.21 1.47 24.02
C ALA A 518 6.78 0.19 24.65
N ILE A 519 8.11 0.12 24.85
CA ILE A 519 8.77 -1.03 25.48
C ILE A 519 8.37 -1.16 26.95
N ALA A 520 8.32 -0.05 27.71
CA ALA A 520 7.90 -0.05 29.09
C ALA A 520 6.45 -0.53 29.24
N PHE A 521 5.54 -0.09 28.36
CA PHE A 521 4.19 -0.63 28.31
C PHE A 521 4.17 -2.15 28.08
N CYS A 522 4.95 -2.67 27.12
CA CYS A 522 5.05 -4.11 26.91
C CYS A 522 5.61 -4.84 28.14
N LEU A 523 6.62 -4.31 28.82
CA LEU A 523 7.19 -4.92 30.03
C LEU A 523 6.18 -5.01 31.18
N LEU A 524 5.21 -4.10 31.24
CA LEU A 524 4.14 -4.11 32.25
C LEU A 524 3.00 -5.07 31.90
N THR A 525 2.77 -5.33 30.61
CA THR A 525 1.57 -6.01 30.12
C THR A 525 1.81 -7.44 29.64
N THR A 526 3.05 -7.78 29.26
CA THR A 526 3.41 -9.08 28.69
C THR A 526 4.17 -9.96 29.68
N GLN A 527 4.02 -11.29 29.56
CA GLN A 527 4.64 -12.24 30.49
C GLN A 527 6.16 -12.33 30.29
N PRO A 528 6.94 -12.62 31.35
CA PRO A 528 8.38 -12.91 31.22
C PRO A 528 8.64 -13.98 30.15
N GLY A 529 9.57 -13.68 29.24
CA GLY A 529 9.93 -14.56 28.12
C GLY A 529 9.19 -14.28 26.81
N GLU A 530 8.10 -13.52 26.80
CA GLU A 530 7.45 -13.12 25.54
C GLU A 530 8.34 -12.14 24.74
N VAL A 531 8.28 -12.20 23.41
CA VAL A 531 9.04 -11.29 22.55
C VAL A 531 8.31 -9.96 22.43
N ILE A 532 8.98 -8.85 22.77
CA ILE A 532 8.42 -7.50 22.64
C ILE A 532 8.58 -7.03 21.19
N ARG A 533 7.52 -6.54 20.56
CA ARG A 533 7.54 -6.02 19.18
C ARG A 533 7.08 -4.58 19.14
N VAL A 534 7.96 -3.68 18.73
CA VAL A 534 7.68 -2.24 18.64
C VAL A 534 7.91 -1.78 17.22
N THR A 535 6.98 -0.99 16.68
CA THR A 535 7.16 -0.33 15.39
C THR A 535 7.25 1.19 15.59
N LYS A 536 8.09 1.85 14.79
CA LYS A 536 8.28 3.31 14.82
C LYS A 536 8.10 3.91 13.43
N ASN A 537 7.53 5.11 13.37
CA ASN A 537 7.30 5.84 12.11
C ASN A 537 8.54 6.55 11.56
N LEU A 538 9.65 6.56 12.29
CA LEU A 538 10.91 7.21 11.96
C LEU A 538 12.05 6.26 12.31
N ARG A 539 13.27 6.58 11.87
CA ARG A 539 14.47 5.84 12.24
C ARG A 539 14.72 5.92 13.75
N VAL A 540 15.10 4.81 14.38
CA VAL A 540 15.50 4.78 15.79
C VAL A 540 16.78 5.59 15.97
N CYS A 541 16.85 6.44 17.01
CA CYS A 541 18.04 7.25 17.28
C CYS A 541 19.11 6.45 18.05
N THR A 542 20.37 6.91 18.00
CA THR A 542 21.53 6.22 18.60
C THR A 542 21.38 5.96 20.09
N ASP A 543 20.81 6.93 20.81
CA ASP A 543 20.50 6.81 22.22
C ASP A 543 19.48 5.69 22.49
N CYS A 544 18.33 5.72 21.80
CA CYS A 544 17.32 4.66 21.89
C CYS A 544 17.90 3.29 21.60
N HIS A 545 18.67 3.14 20.53
CA HIS A 545 19.27 1.84 20.18
C HIS A 545 20.20 1.29 21.27
N THR A 546 20.99 2.17 21.89
CA THR A 546 21.86 1.80 23.03
C THR A 546 21.04 1.43 24.26
N VAL A 547 20.01 2.21 24.58
CA VAL A 547 19.11 1.92 25.70
C VAL A 547 18.37 0.60 25.51
N ILE A 548 17.86 0.31 24.31
CA ILE A 548 17.11 -0.91 24.05
C ILE A 548 18.00 -2.15 24.21
N LYS A 549 19.29 -2.06 23.83
CA LYS A 549 20.27 -3.11 24.18
C LYS A 549 20.34 -3.32 25.68
N LEU A 550 20.54 -2.26 26.46
CA LEU A 550 20.63 -2.36 27.92
C LEU A 550 19.34 -2.94 28.52
N ILE A 551 18.16 -2.49 28.08
CA ILE A 551 16.88 -3.03 28.52
C ILE A 551 16.78 -4.53 28.20
N SER A 552 17.19 -4.98 27.01
CA SER A 552 17.18 -6.40 26.66
C SER A 552 18.07 -7.25 27.59
N ARG A 553 19.19 -6.69 28.04
CA ARG A 553 20.12 -7.34 28.99
C ARG A 553 19.57 -7.36 30.41
N ILE A 554 18.98 -6.25 30.87
CA ILE A 554 18.40 -6.10 32.21
C ILE A 554 17.20 -7.04 32.38
N THR A 555 16.31 -7.03 31.39
CA THR A 555 15.03 -7.74 31.48
C THR A 555 15.09 -9.18 30.99
N HIS A 556 16.19 -9.59 30.36
CA HIS A 556 16.34 -10.87 29.66
C HIS A 556 15.21 -11.14 28.64
N ARG A 557 14.68 -10.06 28.04
CA ARG A 557 13.64 -10.11 27.01
C ARG A 557 14.27 -9.92 25.64
N GLU A 558 13.78 -10.68 24.67
CA GLU A 558 14.01 -10.38 23.26
C GLU A 558 13.10 -9.21 22.85
N ILE A 559 13.70 -8.16 22.29
CA ILE A 559 12.99 -6.96 21.85
C ILE A 559 13.25 -6.78 20.37
N ILE A 560 12.19 -6.76 19.56
CA ILE A 560 12.26 -6.53 18.13
C ILE A 560 11.69 -5.14 17.87
N VAL A 561 12.53 -4.23 17.35
CA VAL A 561 12.10 -2.90 16.93
C VAL A 561 12.19 -2.79 15.42
N ARG A 562 11.08 -2.41 14.80
CA ARG A 562 11.02 -2.10 13.37
C ARG A 562 10.97 -0.58 13.18
N ASP A 563 11.96 -0.06 12.47
CA ASP A 563 11.91 1.31 11.95
C ASP A 563 11.52 1.30 10.46
N ASN A 564 11.48 2.47 9.82
CA ASN A 564 11.12 2.57 8.40
C ASN A 564 12.09 1.82 7.45
N ASN A 565 13.26 1.39 7.91
CA ASN A 565 14.32 0.83 7.07
C ASN A 565 14.60 -0.65 7.35
N ARG A 566 14.46 -1.15 8.60
CA ARG A 566 14.86 -2.51 8.99
C ARG A 566 14.30 -2.96 10.34
N PHE A 567 14.58 -4.21 10.66
CA PHE A 567 14.48 -4.75 12.02
C PHE A 567 15.78 -4.61 12.80
N HIS A 568 15.60 -4.38 14.10
CA HIS A 568 16.61 -4.48 15.13
C HIS A 568 16.11 -5.51 16.14
N CYS A 569 16.74 -6.68 16.17
CA CYS A 569 16.46 -7.70 17.19
C CYS A 569 17.52 -7.55 18.29
N PHE A 570 17.07 -7.13 19.47
CA PHE A 570 17.88 -6.92 20.66
C PHE A 570 17.75 -8.12 21.59
N LYS A 571 18.89 -8.70 21.95
CA LYS A 571 18.98 -9.86 22.84
C LYS A 571 20.27 -9.79 23.64
N ASP A 572 20.16 -9.89 24.96
CA ASP A 572 21.29 -9.91 25.91
C ASP A 572 22.28 -8.72 25.76
N GLY A 573 21.78 -7.57 25.29
CA GLY A 573 22.58 -6.37 25.04
C GLY A 573 23.29 -6.31 23.70
N CYS A 574 23.02 -7.26 22.80
CA CYS A 574 23.45 -7.21 21.41
C CYS A 574 22.26 -6.89 20.50
N CYS A 575 22.52 -6.30 19.34
CA CYS A 575 21.52 -6.09 18.29
C CYS A 575 21.92 -6.89 17.05
N SER A 576 20.94 -7.45 16.34
CA SER A 576 21.15 -8.13 15.05
C SER A 576 21.81 -7.27 13.97
N CYS A 577 21.90 -5.96 14.18
CA CYS A 577 22.66 -5.05 13.32
C CYS A 577 24.17 -5.11 13.48
N ASN A 578 24.70 -5.67 14.58
CA ASN A 578 26.13 -5.59 14.93
C ASN A 578 26.69 -4.15 14.88
N ASP A 579 25.86 -3.16 15.21
CA ASP A 579 26.16 -1.73 15.09
C ASP A 579 26.45 -1.24 13.66
N TYR A 580 26.23 -2.11 12.67
CA TYR A 580 26.17 -1.81 11.25
C TYR A 580 24.73 -1.40 10.90
N TRP A 581 24.35 -0.19 11.30
CA TRP A 581 23.00 0.34 11.11
C TRP A 581 22.97 1.71 10.47
#